data_AF-A0A840IHN2-F1
#
_entry.id   AF-A0A840IHN2-F1
#
_cell.length_a   1.000
_cell.length_b   1.000
_cell.length_c   1.000
_cell.angle_alpha   90.00
_cell.angle_beta   90.00
_cell.angle_gamma   90.00
#
_symmetry.space_group_name_H-M   'P 1'
#
loop_
_entity.id
_entity.type
_entity.pdbx_description
1 polymer ?
#
loop_
_entity_poly.entity_id
_entity_poly.type
_entity_poly.pdbx_seq_one_letter_code
_entity_poly.pdbx_strand_id
1 'polypeptide(L)'
;MRTATWIEQLAHELAALDVPSADAAAIVVEAESHLGEAAADPLAAFGAPAAYARLMADALAPAASAGPAAGRVRARVAGVHKRYRGRTVLDGVDLTVRDGEAVLLIGPNGCGKSTLVRILAGLQRPDGGRVAVDGSVGYAPQHGGVAPHLTPSEQFVLFGRARGLSRAAAIRDGVRLADQLAWDAARAPVAAALSGGTRQKLSIVLAALGEPDLLLLDEPYQGLDLDSAQRFWELLWDWRDRGRAALVVAHARDALERADAVVELGRASAPLRSAA
;
A
#
# COMPACT_ATOMS: atom_id res chain seq x y z
N MET A 1 -6.64 25.13 -14.11
CA MET A 1 -7.62 24.87 -15.20
C MET A 1 -9.00 24.74 -14.57
N ARG A 2 -10.12 25.12 -15.22
CA ARG A 2 -11.44 25.00 -14.57
C ARG A 2 -11.87 23.52 -14.51
N THR A 3 -12.52 23.11 -13.42
CA THR A 3 -13.00 21.74 -13.17
C THR A 3 -13.80 21.16 -14.33
N ALA A 4 -14.79 21.89 -14.85
CA ALA A 4 -15.59 21.45 -15.98
C ALA A 4 -14.72 21.15 -17.23
N THR A 5 -13.77 22.03 -17.55
CA THR A 5 -12.86 21.86 -18.68
C THR A 5 -11.92 20.66 -18.51
N TRP A 6 -11.47 20.41 -17.29
CA TRP A 6 -10.62 19.24 -16.99
C TRP A 6 -11.40 17.93 -17.17
N ILE A 7 -12.65 17.89 -16.71
CA ILE A 7 -13.52 16.71 -16.82
C ILE A 7 -13.87 16.40 -18.28
N GLU A 8 -14.20 17.43 -19.07
CA GLU A 8 -14.43 17.27 -20.52
C GLU A 8 -13.20 16.69 -21.23
N GLN A 9 -12.00 17.17 -20.89
CA GLN A 9 -10.75 16.66 -21.44
C GLN A 9 -10.47 15.22 -20.99
N LEU A 10 -10.77 14.87 -19.74
CA LEU A 10 -10.63 13.50 -19.25
C LEU A 10 -11.53 12.54 -20.05
N ALA A 11 -12.80 12.90 -20.23
CA ALA A 11 -13.73 12.08 -21.02
C ALA A 11 -13.23 11.87 -22.45
N HIS A 12 -12.68 12.91 -23.07
CA HIS A 12 -12.10 12.85 -24.41
C HIS A 12 -10.89 11.91 -24.49
N GLU A 13 -9.95 12.03 -23.54
CA GLU A 13 -8.73 11.21 -23.51
C GLU A 13 -9.05 9.73 -23.23
N LEU A 14 -10.03 9.43 -22.38
CA LEU A 14 -10.50 8.06 -22.15
C LEU A 14 -11.09 7.45 -23.42
N ALA A 15 -11.90 8.22 -24.16
CA ALA A 15 -12.44 7.77 -25.43
C ALA A 15 -11.34 7.56 -26.49
N ALA A 16 -10.31 8.41 -26.51
CA ALA A 16 -9.17 8.28 -27.41
C ALA A 16 -8.29 7.05 -27.14
N LEU A 17 -8.40 6.47 -25.95
CA LEU A 17 -7.68 5.26 -25.51
C LEU A 17 -8.56 4.00 -25.60
N ASP A 18 -9.68 4.06 -26.31
CA ASP A 18 -10.63 2.95 -26.48
C ASP A 18 -11.18 2.37 -25.16
N VAL A 19 -11.24 3.21 -24.10
CA VAL A 19 -11.86 2.82 -22.83
C VAL A 19 -13.36 2.58 -23.06
N PRO A 20 -13.94 1.45 -22.61
CA PRO A 20 -15.37 1.20 -22.76
C PRO A 20 -16.21 2.33 -22.18
N SER A 21 -17.25 2.73 -22.89
CA SER A 21 -18.04 3.93 -22.57
C SER A 21 -18.65 3.90 -21.17
N ALA A 22 -19.06 2.73 -20.68
CA ALA A 22 -19.57 2.56 -19.32
C ALA A 22 -18.49 2.82 -18.25
N ASP A 23 -17.25 2.42 -18.52
CA ASP A 23 -16.12 2.60 -17.62
C ASP A 23 -15.64 4.06 -17.62
N ALA A 24 -15.52 4.66 -18.81
CA ALA A 24 -15.16 6.06 -18.95
C ALA A 24 -16.16 6.98 -18.22
N ALA A 25 -17.47 6.70 -18.33
CA ALA A 25 -18.50 7.45 -17.64
C ALA A 25 -18.38 7.36 -16.11
N ALA A 26 -18.08 6.17 -15.58
CA ALA A 26 -17.91 5.97 -14.15
C ALA A 26 -16.66 6.70 -13.61
N ILE A 27 -15.54 6.65 -14.35
CA ILE A 27 -14.30 7.35 -14.00
C ILE A 27 -14.53 8.86 -13.94
N VAL A 28 -15.27 9.40 -14.91
CA VAL A 28 -15.63 10.83 -14.95
C VAL A 28 -16.47 11.22 -13.74
N VAL A 29 -17.53 10.45 -13.44
CA VAL A 29 -18.40 10.72 -12.28
C VAL A 29 -17.62 10.69 -10.96
N GLU A 30 -16.69 9.75 -10.83
CA GLU A 30 -15.85 9.66 -9.63
C GLU A 30 -14.90 10.85 -9.49
N ALA A 31 -14.24 11.24 -10.59
CA ALA A 31 -13.40 12.44 -10.60
C ALA A 31 -14.20 13.70 -10.26
N GLU A 32 -15.42 13.84 -10.81
CA GLU A 32 -16.33 14.94 -10.48
C GLU A 32 -16.70 14.96 -8.99
N SER A 33 -17.07 13.81 -8.43
CA SER A 33 -17.43 13.68 -7.01
C SER A 33 -16.27 14.12 -6.11
N HIS A 34 -15.06 13.67 -6.41
CA HIS A 34 -13.87 13.99 -5.63
C HIS A 34 -13.51 15.48 -5.70
N LEU A 35 -13.63 16.10 -6.88
CA LEU A 35 -13.37 17.54 -7.06
C LEU A 35 -14.44 18.39 -6.37
N GLY A 36 -15.68 17.92 -6.33
CA GLY A 36 -16.80 18.55 -5.64
C GLY A 36 -16.66 18.55 -4.12
N GLU A 37 -16.24 17.43 -3.52
CA GLU A 37 -16.10 17.30 -2.07
C GLU A 37 -14.88 18.08 -1.52
N ALA A 38 -13.76 18.08 -2.25
CA ALA A 38 -12.51 18.66 -1.79
C ALA A 38 -12.31 20.13 -2.20
N ALA A 39 -13.17 20.68 -3.08
CA ALA A 39 -12.96 21.97 -3.77
C ALA A 39 -11.54 22.10 -4.36
N ALA A 40 -10.97 20.97 -4.81
CA ALA A 40 -9.57 20.88 -5.20
C ALA A 40 -9.36 21.30 -6.65
N ASP A 41 -8.19 21.90 -6.94
CA ASP A 41 -7.77 22.14 -8.33
C ASP A 41 -7.58 20.79 -9.05
N PRO A 42 -8.28 20.51 -10.16
CA PRO A 42 -8.18 19.25 -10.88
C PRO A 42 -6.76 18.85 -11.28
N LEU A 43 -5.93 19.84 -11.63
CA LEU A 43 -4.53 19.56 -11.98
C LEU A 43 -3.72 19.11 -10.75
N ALA A 44 -3.97 19.69 -9.58
CA ALA A 44 -3.34 19.26 -8.34
C ALA A 44 -3.92 17.93 -7.84
N ALA A 45 -5.22 17.72 -8.03
CA ALA A 45 -5.92 16.55 -7.55
C ALA A 45 -5.66 15.32 -8.40
N PHE A 46 -5.56 15.43 -9.74
CA PHE A 46 -5.50 14.31 -10.69
C PHE A 46 -4.36 14.38 -11.71
N GLY A 47 -3.65 15.51 -11.82
CA GLY A 47 -2.66 15.74 -12.86
C GLY A 47 -3.29 16.13 -14.20
N ALA A 48 -2.53 16.00 -15.30
CA ALA A 48 -3.05 16.27 -16.62
C ALA A 48 -4.13 15.23 -17.01
N PRO A 49 -5.25 15.63 -17.65
CA PRO A 49 -6.32 14.69 -18.03
C PRO A 49 -5.83 13.50 -18.85
N ALA A 50 -4.92 13.72 -19.81
CA ALA A 50 -4.34 12.67 -20.63
C ALA A 50 -3.52 11.64 -19.83
N ALA A 51 -2.77 12.10 -18.82
CA ALA A 51 -1.99 11.22 -17.96
C ALA A 51 -2.91 10.36 -17.09
N TYR A 52 -3.96 10.99 -16.53
CA TYR A 52 -4.95 10.28 -15.74
C TYR A 52 -5.76 9.28 -16.59
N ALA A 53 -6.19 9.68 -17.80
CA ALA A 53 -6.89 8.80 -18.73
C ALA A 53 -6.07 7.58 -19.14
N ARG A 54 -4.77 7.75 -19.43
CA ARG A 54 -3.86 6.61 -19.71
C ARG A 54 -3.75 5.66 -18.55
N LEU A 55 -3.66 6.19 -17.33
CA LEU A 55 -3.62 5.38 -16.12
C LEU A 55 -4.90 4.55 -15.97
N MET A 56 -6.06 5.15 -16.23
CA MET A 56 -7.34 4.46 -16.19
C MET A 56 -7.54 3.47 -17.35
N ALA A 57 -7.05 3.80 -18.55
CA ALA A 57 -7.12 2.91 -19.70
C ALA A 57 -6.24 1.67 -19.53
N ASP A 58 -4.99 1.87 -19.08
CA ASP A 58 -4.07 0.80 -18.72
C ASP A 58 -4.69 -0.11 -17.64
N ALA A 59 -5.36 0.48 -16.65
CA ALA A 59 -6.09 -0.22 -15.60
C ALA A 59 -7.25 -1.09 -16.08
N LEU A 60 -7.85 -0.77 -17.23
CA LEU A 60 -9.05 -1.44 -17.77
C LEU A 60 -8.75 -2.47 -18.87
N ALA A 61 -7.52 -2.52 -19.38
CA ALA A 61 -7.14 -3.49 -20.41
C ALA A 61 -7.23 -4.93 -19.86
N PRO A 62 -7.79 -5.90 -20.61
CA PRO A 62 -7.88 -7.28 -20.16
C PRO A 62 -6.49 -7.86 -19.89
N ALA A 63 -6.33 -8.50 -18.74
CA ALA A 63 -5.08 -9.12 -18.30
C ALA A 63 -4.63 -10.18 -19.33
N ALA A 64 -3.75 -9.79 -20.25
CA ALA A 64 -2.96 -10.74 -21.01
C ALA A 64 -2.19 -11.57 -19.99
N SER A 65 -2.39 -12.89 -20.03
CA SER A 65 -1.70 -13.86 -19.18
C SER A 65 -0.21 -13.56 -19.15
N ALA A 66 0.27 -12.99 -18.04
CA ALA A 66 1.67 -12.69 -17.85
C ALA A 66 2.49 -13.98 -18.02
N GLY A 67 3.47 -13.95 -18.92
CA GLY A 67 4.57 -14.90 -18.91
C GLY A 67 5.28 -14.89 -17.54
N PRO A 68 6.13 -15.90 -17.24
CA PRO A 68 6.65 -16.08 -15.89
C PRO A 68 7.53 -14.89 -15.47
N ALA A 69 6.98 -13.99 -14.66
CA ALA A 69 7.76 -13.00 -13.92
C ALA A 69 8.74 -13.76 -13.01
N ALA A 70 10.04 -13.46 -13.15
CA ALA A 70 11.11 -14.13 -12.43
C ALA A 70 11.15 -13.66 -10.96
N GLY A 71 10.77 -14.53 -10.03
CA GLY A 71 10.83 -14.24 -8.59
C GLY A 71 10.03 -15.26 -7.77
N ARG A 72 10.47 -15.55 -6.53
CA ARG A 72 9.75 -16.45 -5.63
C ARG A 72 8.44 -15.77 -5.20
N VAL A 73 7.32 -16.49 -5.28
CA VAL A 73 6.02 -15.99 -4.82
C VAL A 73 6.01 -15.93 -3.29
N ARG A 74 5.85 -14.73 -2.72
CA ARG A 74 5.78 -14.49 -1.27
C ARG A 74 4.37 -14.41 -0.74
N ALA A 75 3.45 -13.89 -1.54
CA ALA A 75 2.03 -13.94 -1.24
C ALA A 75 1.22 -14.29 -2.49
N ARG A 76 0.22 -15.16 -2.32
CA ARG A 76 -0.78 -15.46 -3.34
C ARG A 76 -2.17 -15.48 -2.71
N VAL A 77 -3.05 -14.68 -3.26
CA VAL A 77 -4.47 -14.59 -2.98
C VAL A 77 -5.18 -15.09 -4.23
N ALA A 78 -6.07 -16.08 -4.07
CA ALA A 78 -6.81 -16.67 -5.18
C ALA A 78 -8.31 -16.72 -4.87
N GLY A 79 -9.12 -15.94 -5.59
CA GLY A 79 -10.57 -15.85 -5.44
C GLY A 79 -11.03 -15.59 -4.01
N VAL A 80 -10.38 -14.68 -3.27
CA VAL A 80 -10.70 -14.46 -1.86
C VAL A 80 -11.95 -13.63 -1.68
N HIS A 81 -12.86 -14.14 -0.84
CA HIS A 81 -14.08 -13.45 -0.44
C HIS A 81 -14.07 -13.14 1.06
N LYS A 82 -14.68 -12.01 1.42
CA LYS A 82 -14.93 -11.66 2.81
C LYS A 82 -16.21 -10.85 2.94
N ARG A 83 -17.02 -11.20 3.94
CA ARG A 83 -18.28 -10.55 4.28
C ARG A 83 -18.32 -10.17 5.76
N TYR A 84 -18.97 -9.06 6.06
CA TYR A 84 -19.30 -8.65 7.43
C TYR A 84 -20.77 -8.29 7.52
N ARG A 85 -21.50 -8.94 8.45
CA ARG A 85 -22.93 -8.66 8.71
C ARG A 85 -23.76 -8.57 7.42
N GLY A 86 -23.50 -9.47 6.47
CA GLY A 86 -24.19 -9.53 5.17
C GLY A 86 -23.56 -8.71 4.03
N ARG A 87 -22.74 -7.69 4.32
CA ARG A 87 -22.05 -6.86 3.31
C ARG A 87 -20.77 -7.53 2.83
N THR A 88 -20.63 -7.72 1.53
CA THR A 88 -19.38 -8.17 0.90
C THR A 88 -18.37 -7.03 0.89
N VAL A 89 -17.16 -7.30 1.38
CA VAL A 89 -16.03 -6.36 1.42
C VAL A 89 -14.86 -6.81 0.56
N LEU A 90 -14.75 -8.11 0.28
CA LEU A 90 -13.84 -8.65 -0.73
C LEU A 90 -14.64 -9.64 -1.57
N ASP A 91 -14.54 -9.55 -2.88
CA ASP A 91 -15.32 -10.37 -3.81
C ASP A 91 -14.42 -10.97 -4.90
N GLY A 92 -13.98 -12.22 -4.68
CA GLY A 92 -13.20 -12.96 -5.67
C GLY A 92 -11.82 -12.35 -5.93
N VAL A 93 -11.15 -11.85 -4.89
CA VAL A 93 -9.89 -11.11 -5.06
C VAL A 93 -8.75 -12.04 -5.45
N ASP A 94 -8.04 -11.71 -6.53
CA ASP A 94 -6.78 -12.33 -6.95
C ASP A 94 -5.63 -11.33 -6.82
N LEU A 95 -4.51 -11.78 -6.23
CA LEU A 95 -3.30 -10.97 -6.05
C LEU A 95 -2.09 -11.89 -5.91
N THR A 96 -0.97 -11.53 -6.53
CA THR A 96 0.31 -12.19 -6.31
C THR A 96 1.37 -11.14 -6.01
N VAL A 97 2.22 -11.40 -5.03
CA VAL A 97 3.39 -10.57 -4.69
C VAL A 97 4.62 -11.48 -4.66
N ARG A 98 5.67 -11.10 -5.37
CA ARG A 98 6.94 -11.83 -5.48
C ARG A 98 8.09 -11.07 -4.84
N ASP A 99 9.17 -11.79 -4.60
CA ASP A 99 10.47 -11.19 -4.30
C ASP A 99 10.84 -10.16 -5.36
N GLY A 100 11.31 -8.99 -4.92
CA GLY A 100 11.65 -7.88 -5.79
C GLY A 100 10.45 -7.09 -6.33
N GLU A 101 9.23 -7.34 -5.85
CA GLU A 101 8.04 -6.54 -6.20
C GLU A 101 7.61 -5.65 -5.01
N ALA A 102 7.37 -4.38 -5.31
CA ALA A 102 6.59 -3.47 -4.47
C ALA A 102 5.23 -3.22 -5.13
N VAL A 103 4.20 -3.86 -4.57
CA VAL A 103 2.83 -3.80 -5.09
C VAL A 103 2.02 -2.74 -4.33
N LEU A 104 1.38 -1.84 -5.06
CA LEU A 104 0.46 -0.86 -4.47
C LEU A 104 -0.97 -1.37 -4.50
N LEU A 105 -1.64 -1.35 -3.35
CA LEU A 105 -3.04 -1.68 -3.21
C LEU A 105 -3.85 -0.40 -3.07
N ILE A 106 -4.65 -0.07 -4.09
CA ILE A 106 -5.44 1.16 -4.18
C ILE A 106 -6.95 0.85 -4.21
N GLY A 107 -7.76 1.89 -4.13
CA GLY A 107 -9.21 1.81 -4.22
C GLY A 107 -9.93 2.65 -3.16
N PRO A 108 -11.26 2.80 -3.25
CA PRO A 108 -12.01 3.72 -2.39
C PRO A 108 -12.01 3.31 -0.91
N ASN A 109 -12.38 4.24 -0.04
CA ASN A 109 -12.52 3.95 1.38
C ASN A 109 -13.62 2.91 1.62
N GLY A 110 -13.32 1.90 2.43
CA GLY A 110 -14.25 0.81 2.71
C GLY A 110 -14.33 -0.29 1.65
N CYS A 111 -13.52 -0.26 0.58
CA CYS A 111 -13.46 -1.34 -0.43
C CYS A 111 -12.74 -2.62 0.03
N GLY A 112 -12.20 -2.62 1.26
CA GLY A 112 -11.60 -3.82 1.86
C GLY A 112 -10.06 -3.89 1.84
N LYS A 113 -9.33 -2.83 1.45
CA LYS A 113 -7.85 -2.80 1.45
C LYS A 113 -7.24 -3.31 2.77
N SER A 114 -7.55 -2.66 3.88
CA SER A 114 -7.11 -3.07 5.22
C SER A 114 -7.59 -4.47 5.62
N THR A 115 -8.70 -4.94 5.05
CA THR A 115 -9.19 -6.31 5.27
C THR A 115 -8.32 -7.33 4.55
N LEU A 116 -7.95 -7.07 3.29
CA LEU A 116 -7.05 -7.92 2.52
C LEU A 116 -5.66 -7.98 3.15
N VAL A 117 -5.11 -6.83 3.56
CA VAL A 117 -3.79 -6.78 4.22
C VAL A 117 -3.80 -7.55 5.54
N ARG A 118 -4.86 -7.44 6.36
CA ARG A 118 -5.00 -8.24 7.59
C ARG A 118 -5.13 -9.73 7.33
N ILE A 119 -5.74 -10.12 6.21
CA ILE A 119 -5.81 -11.52 5.79
C ILE A 119 -4.41 -12.03 5.41
N LEU A 120 -3.65 -11.27 4.63
CA LEU A 120 -2.26 -11.59 4.28
C LEU A 120 -1.34 -11.63 5.51
N ALA A 121 -1.57 -10.75 6.49
CA ALA A 121 -0.84 -10.75 7.75
C ALA A 121 -1.22 -11.91 8.69
N GLY A 122 -2.19 -12.76 8.31
CA GLY A 122 -2.67 -13.87 9.14
C GLY A 122 -3.52 -13.43 10.35
N LEU A 123 -3.86 -12.14 10.45
CA LEU A 123 -4.67 -11.58 11.54
C LEU A 123 -6.17 -11.81 11.33
N GLN A 124 -6.56 -12.21 10.12
CA GLN A 124 -7.95 -12.46 9.79
C GLN A 124 -8.09 -13.60 8.78
N ARG A 125 -9.13 -14.43 8.95
CA ARG A 125 -9.47 -15.48 7.99
C ARG A 125 -10.38 -14.96 6.86
N PRO A 126 -10.14 -15.36 5.60
CA PRO A 126 -11.11 -15.15 4.54
C PRO A 126 -12.35 -16.05 4.76
N ASP A 127 -13.47 -15.73 4.13
CA ASP A 127 -14.67 -16.59 4.16
C ASP A 127 -14.68 -17.61 3.01
N GLY A 128 -13.92 -17.34 1.95
CA GLY A 128 -13.72 -18.23 0.80
C GLY A 128 -12.45 -17.89 0.04
N GLY A 129 -12.06 -18.73 -0.92
CA GLY A 129 -10.82 -18.61 -1.67
C GLY A 129 -9.61 -19.22 -0.97
N ARG A 130 -8.41 -18.91 -1.46
CA ARG A 130 -7.14 -19.40 -0.91
C ARG A 130 -6.14 -18.27 -0.70
N VAL A 131 -5.40 -18.35 0.40
CA VAL A 131 -4.30 -17.45 0.73
C VAL A 131 -3.09 -18.29 1.07
N ALA A 132 -1.96 -18.02 0.41
CA ALA A 132 -0.67 -18.61 0.73
C ALA A 132 0.33 -17.48 0.95
N VAL A 133 1.06 -17.53 2.07
CA VAL A 133 2.16 -16.62 2.38
C VAL A 133 3.37 -17.45 2.75
N ASP A 134 4.52 -17.08 2.20
CA ASP A 134 5.75 -17.85 2.26
C ASP A 134 6.90 -17.01 2.81
N GLY A 135 7.45 -17.41 3.94
CA GLY A 135 8.46 -16.66 4.69
C GLY A 135 7.88 -15.81 5.82
N SER A 136 8.70 -14.88 6.28
CA SER A 136 8.39 -13.98 7.40
C SER A 136 7.66 -12.72 6.95
N VAL A 137 6.72 -12.26 7.77
CA VAL A 137 5.88 -11.09 7.49
C VAL A 137 6.15 -9.96 8.49
N GLY A 138 6.36 -8.77 7.97
CA GLY A 138 6.25 -7.52 8.71
C GLY A 138 4.93 -6.84 8.39
N TYR A 139 4.21 -6.35 9.40
CA TYR A 139 2.94 -5.66 9.20
C TYR A 139 2.91 -4.34 9.97
N ALA A 140 2.72 -3.23 9.26
CA ALA A 140 2.42 -1.92 9.84
C ALA A 140 0.93 -1.60 9.57
N PRO A 141 0.07 -1.61 10.60
CA PRO A 141 -1.32 -1.19 10.44
C PRO A 141 -1.43 0.33 10.25
N GLN A 142 -2.55 0.78 9.68
CA GLN A 142 -2.90 2.20 9.55
C GLN A 142 -2.96 2.91 10.91
N HIS A 143 -3.46 2.21 11.93
CA HIS A 143 -3.57 2.73 13.30
C HIS A 143 -3.09 1.68 14.31
N GLY A 144 -2.33 2.14 15.31
CA GLY A 144 -1.82 1.27 16.37
C GLY A 144 -0.52 0.58 15.99
N GLY A 145 -0.38 -0.71 16.30
CA GLY A 145 0.84 -1.47 16.03
C GLY A 145 2.01 -1.22 17.00
N VAL A 146 1.81 -0.34 17.99
CA VAL A 146 2.83 0.02 18.99
C VAL A 146 2.32 -0.26 20.41
N ALA A 147 3.23 -0.56 21.33
CA ALA A 147 2.92 -0.77 22.75
C ALA A 147 3.05 0.56 23.52
N PRO A 148 1.94 1.19 23.97
CA PRO A 148 1.94 2.58 24.45
C PRO A 148 2.83 2.82 25.68
N HIS A 149 2.99 1.81 26.53
CA HIS A 149 3.74 1.90 27.79
C HIS A 149 5.21 1.49 27.67
N LEU A 150 5.67 1.12 26.47
CA LEU A 150 7.05 0.74 26.22
C LEU A 150 7.77 1.83 25.42
N THR A 151 9.05 2.02 25.72
CA THR A 151 9.97 2.82 24.89
C THR A 151 10.22 2.13 23.55
N PRO A 152 10.64 2.87 22.50
CA PRO A 152 11.01 2.27 21.22
C PRO A 152 12.06 1.17 21.36
N SER A 153 13.11 1.39 22.16
CA SER A 153 14.15 0.39 22.39
C SER A 153 13.60 -0.91 23.01
N GLU A 154 12.65 -0.83 23.95
CA GLU A 154 12.01 -2.01 24.53
C GLU A 154 11.15 -2.74 23.49
N GLN A 155 10.43 -2.00 22.65
CA GLN A 155 9.64 -2.58 21.57
C GLN A 155 10.53 -3.22 20.50
N PHE A 156 11.67 -2.63 20.17
CA PHE A 156 12.66 -3.22 19.26
C PHE A 156 13.11 -4.58 19.80
N VAL A 157 13.45 -4.66 21.09
CA VAL A 157 13.82 -5.93 21.72
C VAL A 157 12.66 -6.93 21.70
N LEU A 158 11.45 -6.50 22.06
CA LEU A 158 10.27 -7.38 22.09
C LEU A 158 9.98 -8.01 20.72
N PHE A 159 9.86 -7.17 19.68
CA PHE A 159 9.56 -7.62 18.31
C PHE A 159 10.74 -8.33 17.67
N GLY A 160 11.96 -7.84 17.87
CA GLY A 160 13.17 -8.47 17.37
C GLY A 160 13.39 -9.87 17.93
N ARG A 161 13.10 -10.08 19.22
CA ARG A 161 13.18 -11.42 19.84
C ARG A 161 12.18 -12.40 19.25
N ALA A 162 10.96 -11.96 18.95
CA ALA A 162 9.97 -12.77 18.24
C ALA A 162 10.44 -13.19 16.82
N ARG A 163 11.40 -12.44 16.24
CA ARG A 163 12.05 -12.72 14.96
C ARG A 163 13.44 -13.35 15.09
N GLY A 164 13.82 -13.83 16.29
CA GLY A 164 15.10 -14.51 16.51
C GLY A 164 16.32 -13.60 16.66
N LEU A 165 16.15 -12.28 16.73
CA LEU A 165 17.26 -11.34 16.94
C LEU A 165 17.78 -11.37 18.38
N SER A 166 19.08 -11.10 18.54
CA SER A 166 19.63 -10.76 19.86
C SER A 166 19.16 -9.38 20.31
N ARG A 167 19.18 -9.11 21.62
CA ARG A 167 18.84 -7.78 22.18
C ARG A 167 19.64 -6.67 21.49
N ALA A 168 20.94 -6.88 21.36
CA ALA A 168 21.84 -5.90 20.75
C ALA A 168 21.57 -5.74 19.23
N ALA A 169 21.29 -6.83 18.51
CA ALA A 169 20.92 -6.76 17.10
C ALA A 169 19.61 -6.01 16.89
N ALA A 170 18.59 -6.31 17.70
CA ALA A 170 17.28 -5.68 17.61
C ALA A 170 17.34 -4.16 17.88
N ILE A 171 18.08 -3.73 18.89
CA ILE A 171 18.26 -2.29 19.18
C ILE A 171 19.01 -1.61 18.03
N ARG A 172 20.12 -2.18 17.55
CA ARG A 172 20.89 -1.61 16.44
C ARG A 172 20.04 -1.48 15.17
N ASP A 173 19.30 -2.53 14.84
CA ASP A 173 18.46 -2.56 13.65
C ASP A 173 17.31 -1.54 13.74
N GLY A 174 16.62 -1.48 14.89
CA GLY A 174 15.55 -0.52 15.13
C GLY A 174 16.01 0.93 15.10
N VAL A 175 17.17 1.25 15.69
CA VAL A 175 17.75 2.60 15.62
C VAL A 175 18.12 2.96 14.18
N ARG A 176 18.79 2.05 13.46
CA ARG A 176 19.14 2.25 12.04
C ARG A 176 17.92 2.53 11.16
N LEU A 177 16.84 1.76 11.32
CA LEU A 177 15.60 1.95 10.58
C LEU A 177 14.90 3.27 10.97
N ALA A 178 14.94 3.65 12.25
CA ALA A 178 14.38 4.93 12.70
C ALA A 178 15.15 6.13 12.12
N ASP A 179 16.49 6.05 12.06
CA ASP A 179 17.34 7.08 11.46
C ASP A 179 17.03 7.28 9.96
N GLN A 180 16.73 6.20 9.23
CA GLN A 180 16.29 6.29 7.82
C GLN A 180 15.01 7.11 7.65
N LEU A 181 14.12 7.10 8.65
CA LEU A 181 12.89 7.91 8.70
C LEU A 181 13.08 9.28 9.38
N ALA A 182 14.32 9.76 9.51
CA ALA A 182 14.68 11.00 10.21
C ALA A 182 14.09 11.06 11.62
N TRP A 183 14.31 10.01 12.41
CA TRP A 183 13.85 9.96 13.79
C TRP A 183 14.89 9.30 14.72
N ASP A 184 15.39 10.06 15.70
CA ASP A 184 16.20 9.51 16.79
C ASP A 184 15.32 8.77 17.80
N ALA A 185 15.31 7.44 17.70
CA ALA A 185 14.58 6.56 18.61
C ALA A 185 15.39 6.13 19.84
N ALA A 186 16.70 6.44 19.93
CA ALA A 186 17.59 5.86 20.93
C ALA A 186 17.25 6.29 22.35
N ARG A 187 16.74 7.53 22.52
CA ARG A 187 16.34 8.12 23.81
C ARG A 187 14.91 8.61 23.84
N ALA A 188 14.10 8.19 22.87
CA ALA A 188 12.70 8.58 22.77
C ALA A 188 11.90 8.08 23.99
N PRO A 189 10.89 8.85 24.46
CA PRO A 189 10.04 8.43 25.57
C PRO A 189 9.15 7.24 25.17
N VAL A 190 8.35 6.75 26.12
CA VAL A 190 7.34 5.71 25.85
C VAL A 190 6.39 6.11 24.70
N ALA A 191 5.90 5.13 23.95
CA ALA A 191 5.14 5.38 22.72
C ALA A 191 3.87 6.24 22.92
N ALA A 192 3.24 6.20 24.10
CA ALA A 192 2.11 7.06 24.44
C ALA A 192 2.45 8.56 24.40
N ALA A 193 3.71 8.93 24.69
CA ALA A 193 4.17 10.32 24.71
C ALA A 193 4.69 10.82 23.35
N LEU A 194 4.77 9.94 22.34
CA LEU A 194 5.20 10.31 20.99
C LEU A 194 4.11 11.08 20.23
N SER A 195 4.50 11.85 19.21
CA SER A 195 3.52 12.41 18.27
C SER A 195 2.83 11.30 17.46
N GLY A 196 1.70 11.60 16.82
CA GLY A 196 1.04 10.66 15.90
C GLY A 196 1.97 10.17 14.79
N GLY A 197 2.64 11.09 14.09
CA GLY A 197 3.62 10.76 13.05
C GLY A 197 4.81 9.97 13.58
N THR A 198 5.33 10.29 14.78
CA THR A 198 6.42 9.51 15.38
C THR A 198 5.98 8.10 15.79
N ARG A 199 4.75 7.91 16.27
CA ARG A 199 4.19 6.56 16.49
C ARG A 199 4.06 5.79 15.17
N GLN A 200 3.72 6.49 14.09
CA GLN A 200 3.64 5.87 12.76
C GLN A 200 5.02 5.43 12.25
N LYS A 201 6.05 6.27 12.41
CA LYS A 201 7.46 5.88 12.16
C LYS A 201 7.84 4.63 12.97
N LEU A 202 7.49 4.59 14.25
CA LEU A 202 7.72 3.40 15.09
C LEU A 202 7.01 2.16 14.54
N SER A 203 5.75 2.27 14.11
CA SER A 203 5.01 1.16 13.49
C SER A 203 5.73 0.61 12.26
N ILE A 204 6.21 1.49 11.37
CA ILE A 204 7.00 1.11 10.18
C ILE A 204 8.30 0.40 10.59
N VAL A 205 9.05 0.95 11.55
CA VAL A 205 10.29 0.35 12.06
C VAL A 205 10.02 -1.05 12.62
N LEU A 206 8.99 -1.22 13.44
CA LEU A 206 8.64 -2.51 14.03
C LEU A 206 8.21 -3.55 12.99
N ALA A 207 7.58 -3.12 11.90
CA ALA A 207 7.27 -3.99 10.77
C ALA A 207 8.54 -4.44 10.03
N ALA A 208 9.50 -3.54 9.81
CA ALA A 208 10.74 -3.80 9.08
C ALA A 208 11.85 -4.50 9.90
N LEU A 209 11.75 -4.53 11.23
CA LEU A 209 12.73 -5.17 12.11
C LEU A 209 13.05 -6.61 11.70
N GLY A 210 14.34 -6.93 11.65
CA GLY A 210 14.82 -8.28 11.30
C GLY A 210 14.66 -8.62 9.82
N GLU A 211 14.31 -7.63 9.01
CA GLU A 211 14.16 -7.73 7.58
C GLU A 211 13.28 -8.91 7.11
N PRO A 212 11.95 -8.85 7.31
CA PRO A 212 11.05 -9.90 6.83
C PRO A 212 11.08 -10.07 5.30
N ASP A 213 10.62 -11.24 4.83
CA ASP A 213 10.52 -11.54 3.41
C ASP A 213 9.42 -10.72 2.71
N LEU A 214 8.34 -10.42 3.43
CA LEU A 214 7.20 -9.64 2.93
C LEU A 214 6.84 -8.52 3.91
N LEU A 215 6.86 -7.27 3.43
CA LEU A 215 6.29 -6.13 4.14
C LEU A 215 4.85 -5.87 3.70
N LEU A 216 3.97 -5.73 4.69
CA LEU A 216 2.57 -5.36 4.53
C LEU A 216 2.35 -4.03 5.23
N LEU A 217 1.98 -3.00 4.49
CA LEU A 217 1.91 -1.63 5.03
C LEU A 217 0.56 -1.02 4.68
N ASP A 218 -0.25 -0.70 5.68
CA ASP A 218 -1.60 -0.18 5.49
C ASP A 218 -1.60 1.35 5.71
N GLU A 219 -1.57 2.11 4.62
CA GLU A 219 -1.52 3.59 4.60
C GLU A 219 -0.41 4.17 5.53
N PRO A 220 0.83 3.65 5.43
CA PRO A 220 1.85 3.82 6.47
C PRO A 220 2.35 5.26 6.61
N TYR A 221 2.12 6.12 5.61
CA TYR A 221 2.63 7.47 5.55
C TYR A 221 1.61 8.52 5.99
N GLN A 222 0.37 8.12 6.34
CA GLN A 222 -0.61 9.07 6.88
C GLN A 222 -0.14 9.64 8.22
N GLY A 223 -0.18 10.98 8.34
CA GLY A 223 0.27 11.70 9.54
C GLY A 223 1.80 11.89 9.64
N LEU A 224 2.57 11.48 8.63
CA LEU A 224 3.97 11.87 8.48
C LEU A 224 4.08 13.28 7.86
N ASP A 225 5.12 14.01 8.24
CA ASP A 225 5.55 15.20 7.50
C ASP A 225 6.11 14.82 6.12
N LEU A 226 6.28 15.83 5.24
CA LEU A 226 6.67 15.61 3.85
C LEU A 226 8.03 14.90 3.71
N ASP A 227 9.04 15.31 4.49
CA ASP A 227 10.38 14.68 4.47
C ASP A 227 10.30 13.21 4.91
N SER A 228 9.56 12.94 5.98
CA SER A 228 9.36 11.60 6.51
C SER A 228 8.60 10.69 5.54
N ALA A 229 7.61 11.24 4.82
CA ALA A 229 6.88 10.49 3.79
C ALA A 229 7.78 10.16 2.59
N GLN A 230 8.65 11.09 2.16
CA GLN A 230 9.63 10.84 1.11
C GLN A 230 10.62 9.75 1.52
N ARG A 231 11.17 9.83 2.73
CA ARG A 231 12.07 8.81 3.31
C ARG A 231 11.42 7.44 3.44
N PHE A 232 10.14 7.39 3.79
CA PHE A 232 9.38 6.13 3.79
C PHE A 232 9.40 5.47 2.41
N TRP A 233 9.13 6.23 1.34
CA TRP A 233 9.17 5.71 -0.02
C TRP A 233 10.57 5.26 -0.41
N GLU A 234 11.60 6.04 -0.10
CA GLU A 234 13.00 5.63 -0.34
C GLU A 234 13.34 4.30 0.35
N LEU A 235 12.93 4.13 1.61
CA LEU A 235 13.10 2.88 2.35
C LEU A 235 12.37 1.72 1.66
N LEU A 236 11.15 1.95 1.17
CA LEU A 236 10.36 0.93 0.45
C LEU A 236 11.03 0.53 -0.87
N TRP A 237 11.56 1.49 -1.62
CA TRP A 237 12.22 1.20 -2.89
C TRP A 237 13.55 0.49 -2.68
N ASP A 238 14.35 0.90 -1.69
CA ASP A 238 15.55 0.16 -1.28
C ASP A 238 15.20 -1.26 -0.81
N TRP A 239 14.06 -1.45 -0.13
CA TRP A 239 13.58 -2.78 0.24
C TRP A 239 13.36 -3.67 -0.98
N ARG A 240 12.66 -3.13 -1.98
CA ARG A 240 12.37 -3.81 -3.23
C ARG A 240 13.64 -4.11 -4.03
N ASP A 241 14.54 -3.14 -4.14
CA ASP A 241 15.81 -3.25 -4.89
C ASP A 241 16.76 -4.28 -4.28
N ARG A 242 16.63 -4.56 -2.98
CA ARG A 242 17.29 -5.68 -2.28
C ARG A 242 16.62 -7.04 -2.52
N GLY A 243 15.67 -7.14 -3.44
CA GLY A 243 14.99 -8.37 -3.84
C GLY A 243 13.92 -8.84 -2.86
N ARG A 244 13.39 -7.95 -2.01
CA ARG A 244 12.35 -8.29 -1.03
C ARG A 244 10.97 -7.84 -1.48
N ALA A 245 9.94 -8.50 -0.98
CA ALA A 245 8.56 -8.22 -1.36
C ALA A 245 7.92 -7.15 -0.46
N ALA A 246 7.10 -6.28 -1.04
CA ALA A 246 6.26 -5.36 -0.29
C ALA A 246 4.87 -5.20 -0.92
N LEU A 247 3.85 -5.03 -0.07
CA LEU A 247 2.50 -4.60 -0.43
C LEU A 247 2.16 -3.36 0.39
N VAL A 248 1.83 -2.26 -0.27
CA VAL A 248 1.50 -1.00 0.40
C VAL A 248 0.12 -0.52 -0.01
N VAL A 249 -0.76 -0.31 0.97
CA VAL A 249 -2.01 0.42 0.74
C VAL A 249 -1.68 1.88 0.57
N ALA A 250 -1.95 2.40 -0.63
CA ALA A 250 -1.58 3.75 -1.00
C ALA A 250 -2.73 4.49 -1.68
N HIS A 251 -2.70 5.79 -1.49
CA HIS A 251 -3.45 6.84 -2.20
C HIS A 251 -2.49 7.82 -2.90
N ALA A 252 -1.18 7.53 -2.89
CA ALA A 252 -0.12 8.43 -3.33
C ALA A 252 0.21 8.23 -4.81
N ARG A 253 0.01 9.27 -5.61
CA ARG A 253 0.16 9.27 -7.07
C ARG A 253 1.61 9.06 -7.52
N ASP A 254 2.55 9.72 -6.86
CA ASP A 254 3.98 9.64 -7.20
C ASP A 254 4.57 8.24 -6.99
N ALA A 255 3.94 7.43 -6.14
CA ALA A 255 4.35 6.05 -5.90
C ALA A 255 3.94 5.11 -7.05
N LEU A 256 2.92 5.47 -7.84
CA LEU A 256 2.39 4.65 -8.92
C LEU A 256 3.42 4.44 -10.04
N GLU A 257 4.25 5.44 -10.33
CA GLU A 257 5.27 5.36 -11.40
C GLU A 257 6.41 4.38 -11.08
N ARG A 258 6.68 4.16 -9.79
CA ARG A 258 7.79 3.32 -9.31
C ARG A 258 7.36 1.94 -8.84
N ALA A 259 6.05 1.71 -8.75
CA ALA A 259 5.48 0.43 -8.35
C ALA A 259 5.63 -0.61 -9.45
N ASP A 260 5.95 -1.84 -9.04
CA ASP A 260 6.10 -2.97 -9.98
C ASP A 260 4.73 -3.48 -10.44
N ALA A 261 3.73 -3.36 -9.55
CA ALA A 261 2.32 -3.59 -9.86
C ALA A 261 1.43 -2.67 -9.02
N VAL A 262 0.27 -2.34 -9.57
CA VAL A 262 -0.81 -1.64 -8.85
C VAL A 262 -2.03 -2.53 -8.90
N VAL A 263 -2.75 -2.71 -7.80
CA VAL A 263 -3.98 -3.52 -7.72
C VAL A 263 -5.07 -2.66 -7.12
N GLU A 264 -6.19 -2.54 -7.82
CA GLU A 264 -7.34 -1.79 -7.36
C GLU A 264 -8.42 -2.71 -6.78
N LEU A 265 -8.85 -2.43 -5.55
CA LEU A 265 -9.98 -3.11 -4.91
C LEU A 265 -11.24 -2.28 -5.07
N GLY A 266 -12.31 -2.89 -5.57
CA GLY A 266 -13.61 -2.24 -5.74
C GLY A 266 -14.26 -2.48 -7.12
N ARG A 267 -13.47 -2.91 -8.10
CA ARG A 267 -13.90 -3.58 -9.34
C ARG A 267 -13.35 -5.02 -9.34
N ALA A 268 -13.88 -5.89 -10.21
CA ALA A 268 -13.44 -7.29 -10.34
C ALA A 268 -11.91 -7.36 -10.31
N SER A 269 -11.35 -7.97 -9.28
CA SER A 269 -9.99 -7.67 -8.82
C SER A 269 -8.95 -8.27 -9.76
N ALA A 270 -8.43 -7.45 -10.66
CA ALA A 270 -7.30 -7.79 -11.52
C ALA A 270 -6.17 -6.76 -11.33
N PRO A 271 -4.89 -7.18 -11.42
CA PRO A 271 -3.76 -6.28 -11.32
C PRO A 271 -3.72 -5.29 -12.50
N LEU A 272 -3.48 -4.02 -12.20
CA LEU A 272 -3.48 -2.87 -13.12
C LEU A 272 -2.15 -2.68 -13.88
N ARG A 273 -1.05 -3.32 -13.47
CA ARG A 273 0.26 -3.26 -14.16
C ARG A 273 1.17 -4.43 -13.76
N SER A 274 2.02 -4.85 -14.70
CA SER A 274 3.22 -5.68 -14.50
C SER A 274 4.33 -5.01 -15.30
N ALA A 275 5.39 -4.54 -14.65
CA ALA A 275 6.59 -4.12 -15.36
C ALA A 275 7.19 -5.33 -16.11
N ALA A 276 7.58 -5.11 -17.38
CA ALA A 276 8.21 -6.11 -18.24
C ALA A 276 9.72 -6.18 -18.00
#